data_AF-A0A538S221-F1
#
_entry.id   AF-A0A538S221-F1
#
_cell.length_a   1.000
_cell.length_b   1.000
_cell.length_c   1.000
_cell.angle_alpha   90.00
_cell.angle_beta   90.00
_cell.angle_gamma   90.00
#
_symmetry.space_group_name_H-M   'P 1'
#
loop_
_entity.id
_entity.type
_entity.pdbx_description
1 polymer ?
#
loop_
_entity_poly.entity_id
_entity_poly.type
_entity_poly.pdbx_seq_one_letter_code
_entity_poly.pdbx_strand_id
1 'polypeptide(L)'
;WLALLPLWALVSLATVRVRPEIFTHLLARPWFLGFVVLMLAGVVGVFLFLRAGRELAAFLSSSSFLLGLLAATMAGIYPVWLRSTIDPVHSLTAANAAAGGYGLQVALVWWTVGIALAGGYFVYLFRSVRGKVAGAEEHGY
;
A
#
# COMPACT_ATOMS: atom_id res chain seq x y z
N TRP A 1 -15.37 3.94 5.26
CA TRP A 1 -15.42 2.65 4.54
C TRP A 1 -16.54 2.59 3.51
N LEU A 2 -17.80 2.88 3.88
CA LEU A 2 -18.94 2.80 2.96
C LEU A 2 -18.82 3.69 1.71
N ALA A 3 -18.22 4.89 1.81
CA ALA A 3 -17.94 5.74 0.63
C ALA A 3 -16.62 5.37 -0.09
N LEU A 4 -15.65 4.84 0.65
CA LEU A 4 -14.31 4.56 0.14
C LEU A 4 -14.30 3.35 -0.81
N LEU A 5 -14.97 2.26 -0.44
CA LEU A 5 -15.04 1.05 -1.27
C LEU A 5 -15.70 1.26 -2.65
N PRO A 6 -16.86 1.94 -2.77
CA PRO A 6 -17.43 2.21 -4.07
C PRO A 6 -16.57 3.16 -4.88
N LEU A 7 -15.96 4.18 -4.27
CA LEU A 7 -15.03 5.07 -4.97
C LEU A 7 -13.80 4.30 -5.50
N TRP A 8 -13.22 3.45 -4.66
CA TRP A 8 -12.11 2.58 -5.04
C TRP A 8 -12.50 1.61 -6.17
N ALA A 9 -13.70 1.01 -6.11
CA ALA A 9 -14.21 0.14 -7.16
C ALA A 9 -14.43 0.89 -8.48
N LEU A 10 -14.96 2.12 -8.42
CA LEU A 10 -15.12 2.99 -9.59
C LEU A 10 -13.77 3.33 -10.24
N VAL A 11 -12.77 3.71 -9.43
CA VAL A 11 -11.40 3.98 -9.91
C VAL A 11 -10.78 2.74 -10.52
N SER A 12 -10.97 1.57 -9.89
CA SER A 12 -10.45 0.30 -10.39
C SER A 12 -11.11 -0.07 -11.73
N LEU A 13 -12.42 0.15 -11.86
CA LEU A 13 -13.15 -0.08 -13.11
C LEU A 13 -12.68 0.87 -14.22
N ALA A 14 -12.47 2.15 -13.91
CA ALA A 14 -11.88 3.10 -14.85
C ALA A 14 -10.48 2.63 -15.29
N THR A 15 -9.70 2.07 -14.37
CA THR A 15 -8.36 1.53 -14.66
C THR A 15 -8.43 0.31 -15.59
N VAL A 16 -9.42 -0.58 -15.42
CA VAL A 16 -9.66 -1.70 -16.36
C VAL A 16 -9.90 -1.18 -17.77
N ARG A 17 -10.65 -0.08 -17.93
CA ARG A 17 -10.94 0.51 -19.24
C ARG A 17 -9.73 1.18 -19.89
N VAL A 18 -8.90 1.84 -19.09
CA VAL A 18 -7.72 2.58 -19.59
C VAL A 18 -6.54 1.65 -19.85
N ARG A 19 -6.33 0.64 -18.99
CA ARG A 19 -5.15 -0.23 -19.05
C ARG A 19 -5.48 -1.67 -18.60
N PRO A 20 -6.20 -2.46 -19.43
CA PRO A 20 -6.60 -3.83 -19.09
C PRO A 20 -5.41 -4.76 -18.86
N GLU A 21 -4.27 -4.45 -19.49
CA GLU A 21 -2.99 -5.16 -19.40
C GLU A 21 -2.56 -5.43 -17.94
N ILE A 22 -2.86 -4.48 -17.02
CA ILE A 22 -2.50 -4.59 -15.60
C ILE A 22 -3.06 -5.87 -14.97
N PHE A 23 -4.33 -6.15 -15.25
CA PHE A 23 -5.02 -7.31 -14.67
C PHE A 23 -4.55 -8.61 -15.32
N THR A 24 -4.28 -8.60 -16.62
CA THR A 24 -3.73 -9.78 -17.31
C THR A 24 -2.33 -10.14 -16.82
N HIS A 25 -1.46 -9.14 -16.57
CA HIS A 25 -0.12 -9.39 -16.03
C HIS A 25 -0.16 -9.87 -14.59
N LEU A 26 -1.12 -9.36 -13.80
CA LEU A 26 -1.30 -9.78 -12.41
C LEU A 26 -1.80 -11.23 -12.33
N LEU A 27 -2.77 -11.62 -13.17
CA LEU A 27 -3.30 -12.98 -13.24
C LEU A 27 -2.29 -13.99 -13.80
N ALA A 28 -1.43 -13.56 -14.73
CA ALA A 28 -0.38 -14.41 -15.29
C ALA A 28 0.75 -14.72 -14.30
N ARG A 29 0.85 -13.99 -13.17
CA ARG A 29 1.94 -14.13 -12.19
C ARG A 29 1.38 -14.45 -10.80
N PRO A 30 1.23 -15.74 -10.46
CA PRO A 30 0.52 -16.16 -9.24
C PRO A 30 1.17 -15.63 -7.95
N TRP A 31 2.48 -15.41 -7.94
CA TRP A 31 3.20 -14.82 -6.79
C TRP A 31 2.69 -13.43 -6.41
N PHE A 32 2.23 -12.62 -7.38
CA PHE A 32 1.74 -11.27 -7.12
C PHE A 32 0.28 -11.23 -6.65
N LEU A 33 -0.47 -12.34 -6.78
CA LEU A 33 -1.81 -12.46 -6.22
C LEU A 33 -1.81 -12.38 -4.69
N GLY A 34 -0.69 -12.70 -4.03
CA GLY A 34 -0.52 -12.52 -2.59
C GLY A 34 -0.81 -11.08 -2.13
N PHE A 35 -0.47 -10.08 -2.94
CA PHE A 35 -0.78 -8.68 -2.63
C PHE A 35 -2.27 -8.34 -2.74
N VAL A 36 -2.97 -8.96 -3.69
CA VAL A 36 -4.43 -8.84 -3.82
C VAL A 36 -5.11 -9.49 -2.62
N VAL A 37 -4.65 -10.67 -2.20
CA VAL A 37 -5.14 -11.35 -1.00
C VAL A 37 -4.91 -10.47 0.23
N LEU A 38 -3.73 -9.87 0.39
CA LEU A 38 -3.44 -8.93 1.47
C LEU A 38 -4.38 -7.73 1.46
N MET A 39 -4.65 -7.16 0.29
CA MET A 39 -5.59 -6.05 0.13
C MET A 39 -6.99 -6.44 0.59
N LEU A 40 -7.51 -7.58 0.11
CA LEU A 40 -8.84 -8.09 0.46
C LEU A 40 -8.93 -8.44 1.95
N ALA A 41 -7.90 -9.08 2.50
CA ALA A 41 -7.79 -9.38 3.92
C ALA A 41 -7.79 -8.11 4.77
N GLY A 42 -7.16 -7.03 4.29
CA GLY A 42 -7.22 -5.71 4.93
C GLY A 42 -8.65 -5.17 4.99
N VAL A 43 -9.39 -5.19 3.87
CA VAL A 43 -10.80 -4.74 3.85
C VAL A 43 -11.65 -5.54 4.83
N VAL A 44 -11.58 -6.87 4.75
CA VAL A 44 -12.35 -7.77 5.63
C VAL A 44 -11.95 -7.55 7.10
N GLY A 45 -10.65 -7.46 7.37
CA GLY A 45 -10.09 -7.24 8.70
C GLY A 45 -10.62 -5.96 9.34
N VAL A 46 -10.74 -4.87 8.58
CA VAL A 46 -11.28 -3.61 9.12
C VAL A 46 -12.72 -3.79 9.63
N PHE A 47 -13.61 -4.41 8.84
CA PHE A 47 -14.99 -4.62 9.30
C PHE A 47 -15.10 -5.55 10.50
N LEU A 48 -14.28 -6.61 10.55
CA LEU A 48 -14.27 -7.56 11.66
C LEU A 48 -13.74 -6.92 12.95
N PHE A 49 -12.62 -6.20 12.87
CA PHE A 49 -11.99 -5.62 14.06
C PHE A 49 -12.69 -4.36 14.57
N LEU A 50 -13.33 -3.58 13.69
CA LEU A 50 -14.22 -2.48 14.11
C LEU A 50 -15.43 -3.03 14.89
N ARG A 51 -16.05 -4.11 14.41
CA ARG A 51 -17.16 -4.76 15.14
C ARG A 51 -16.72 -5.36 16.48
N ALA A 52 -15.47 -5.81 16.57
CA ALA A 52 -14.90 -6.37 17.79
C ALA A 52 -14.34 -5.30 18.76
N GLY A 53 -14.45 -3.99 18.45
CA GLY A 53 -13.90 -2.90 19.27
C GLY A 53 -12.37 -2.88 19.36
N ARG A 54 -11.68 -3.55 18.43
CA ARG A 54 -10.21 -3.69 18.41
C ARG A 54 -9.58 -2.63 17.49
N GLU A 55 -9.55 -1.39 17.95
CA GLU A 55 -9.10 -0.22 17.17
C GLU A 55 -7.71 -0.40 16.52
N LEU A 56 -6.73 -0.93 17.26
CA LEU A 56 -5.38 -1.14 16.70
C LEU A 56 -5.35 -2.17 15.57
N ALA A 57 -6.14 -3.23 15.68
CA ALA A 57 -6.23 -4.26 14.64
C ALA A 57 -7.00 -3.74 13.42
N ALA A 58 -8.01 -2.89 13.62
CA ALA A 58 -8.70 -2.19 12.54
C ALA A 58 -7.76 -1.22 11.80
N PHE A 59 -6.94 -0.45 12.53
CA PHE A 59 -5.92 0.41 11.95
C PHE A 59 -4.90 -0.39 11.11
N LEU A 60 -4.36 -1.48 11.67
CA LEU A 60 -3.39 -2.32 10.97
C LEU A 60 -3.98 -2.99 9.73
N SER A 61 -5.27 -3.33 9.76
CA SER A 61 -6.00 -3.86 8.60
C SER A 61 -6.19 -2.80 7.52
N SER A 62 -6.46 -1.55 7.89
CA SER A 62 -6.50 -0.42 6.94
C SER A 62 -5.14 -0.19 6.28
N SER A 63 -4.07 -0.24 7.06
CA SER A 63 -2.70 -0.13 6.53
C SER A 63 -2.37 -1.30 5.59
N SER A 64 -2.79 -2.51 5.94
CA SER A 64 -2.62 -3.70 5.09
C SER A 64 -3.38 -3.60 3.77
N PHE A 65 -4.60 -3.02 3.80
CA PHE A 65 -5.36 -2.72 2.58
C PHE A 65 -4.58 -1.78 1.65
N LEU A 66 -4.05 -0.67 2.18
CA LEU A 66 -3.27 0.29 1.39
C LEU A 66 -1.99 -0.34 0.82
N LEU A 67 -1.26 -1.10 1.64
CA LEU A 67 -0.05 -1.80 1.22
C LEU A 67 -0.34 -2.83 0.11
N GLY A 68 -1.37 -3.66 0.29
CA GLY A 68 -1.78 -4.64 -0.70
C GLY A 68 -2.22 -4.01 -2.01
N LEU A 69 -3.01 -2.94 -1.96
CA LEU A 69 -3.45 -2.20 -3.13
C LEU A 69 -2.28 -1.62 -3.92
N LEU A 70 -1.36 -0.94 -3.23
CA LEU A 70 -0.19 -0.33 -3.88
C LEU A 70 0.72 -1.40 -4.49
N ALA A 71 1.01 -2.47 -3.74
CA ALA A 71 1.87 -3.55 -4.20
C ALA A 71 1.26 -4.30 -5.39
N ALA A 72 -0.04 -4.61 -5.35
CA ALA A 72 -0.75 -5.24 -6.47
C ALA A 72 -0.73 -4.36 -7.73
N THR A 73 -0.90 -3.05 -7.57
CA THR A 73 -0.83 -2.10 -8.69
C THR A 73 0.57 -2.07 -9.30
N MET A 74 1.62 -1.95 -8.48
CA MET A 74 3.01 -1.96 -8.95
C MET A 74 3.36 -3.28 -9.64
N ALA A 75 2.90 -4.40 -9.11
CA ALA A 75 3.09 -5.72 -9.72
C ALA A 75 2.39 -5.86 -11.09
N GLY A 76 1.19 -5.29 -11.23
CA GLY A 76 0.43 -5.33 -12.48
C GLY A 76 1.02 -4.45 -13.59
N ILE A 77 1.64 -3.32 -13.25
CA ILE A 77 2.29 -2.45 -14.25
C ILE A 77 3.71 -2.88 -14.62
N TYR A 78 4.37 -3.72 -13.81
CA TYR A 78 5.73 -4.18 -14.08
C TYR A 78 5.81 -5.00 -15.38
N PRO A 79 6.70 -4.65 -16.34
CA PRO A 79 7.93 -3.85 -16.16
C PRO A 79 7.84 -2.38 -16.60
N VAL A 80 6.68 -1.89 -17.05
CA VAL A 80 6.50 -0.55 -17.62
C VAL A 80 5.84 0.38 -16.60
N TRP A 81 6.66 1.15 -15.89
CA TRP A 81 6.22 2.09 -14.86
C TRP A 81 5.38 3.23 -15.42
N LEU A 82 5.85 3.87 -16.49
CA LEU A 82 5.13 4.97 -17.14
C LEU A 82 5.15 4.75 -18.65
N ARG A 83 3.97 4.46 -19.22
CA ARG A 83 3.80 4.31 -20.67
C ARG A 83 3.73 5.71 -21.30
N SER A 84 4.48 5.90 -22.38
CA SER A 84 4.38 7.13 -23.18
C SER A 84 3.11 7.12 -24.04
N THR A 85 2.42 8.26 -24.11
CA THR A 85 1.22 8.45 -24.94
C THR A 85 1.56 8.80 -26.39
N ILE A 86 2.80 9.23 -26.67
CA ILE A 86 3.25 9.64 -28.01
C ILE A 86 3.84 8.45 -28.77
N ASP A 87 4.79 7.73 -28.15
CA ASP A 87 5.47 6.59 -28.75
C ASP A 87 5.86 5.57 -27.67
N PRO A 88 5.42 4.30 -27.76
CA PRO A 88 5.79 3.23 -26.84
C PRO A 88 7.30 3.07 -26.59
N VAL A 89 8.17 3.41 -27.55
CA VAL A 89 9.64 3.33 -27.43
C VAL A 89 10.17 4.24 -26.30
N HIS A 90 9.47 5.33 -26.01
CA HIS A 90 9.83 6.30 -24.97
C HIS A 90 9.21 5.95 -23.60
N SER A 91 8.67 4.74 -23.44
CA SER A 91 8.10 4.31 -22.16
C SER A 91 9.20 4.11 -21.11
N LEU A 92 8.95 4.58 -19.89
CA LEU A 92 9.81 4.34 -18.74
C LEU A 92 9.55 2.93 -18.20
N THR A 93 10.59 2.12 -18.26
CA THR A 93 10.64 0.73 -17.81
C THR A 93 11.54 0.62 -16.58
N ALA A 94 11.43 -0.48 -15.85
CA ALA A 94 12.32 -0.74 -14.72
C ALA A 94 13.81 -0.74 -15.10
N ALA A 95 14.13 -1.14 -16.33
CA ALA A 95 15.51 -1.21 -16.80
C ALA A 95 16.08 0.16 -17.20
N ASN A 96 15.29 1.00 -17.88
CA ASN A 96 15.77 2.31 -18.36
C ASN A 96 15.65 3.44 -17.31
N ALA A 97 14.78 3.29 -16.31
CA ALA A 97 14.58 4.26 -15.24
C ALA A 97 15.43 3.97 -13.99
N ALA A 98 16.22 2.89 -13.99
CA ALA A 98 17.07 2.52 -12.87
C ALA A 98 18.25 3.51 -12.73
N ALA A 99 18.60 3.82 -11.48
CA ALA A 99 19.84 4.52 -11.17
C ALA A 99 21.06 3.65 -11.54
N GLY A 100 22.22 4.28 -11.76
CA GLY A 100 23.48 3.57 -11.98
C GLY A 100 23.79 2.58 -10.85
N GLY A 101 24.48 1.48 -11.18
CA GLY A 101 24.63 0.32 -10.28
C GLY A 101 25.16 0.66 -8.88
N TYR A 102 26.15 1.55 -8.79
CA TYR A 102 26.66 2.03 -7.51
C TYR A 102 25.59 2.75 -6.67
N GLY A 103 24.83 3.65 -7.30
CA GLY A 103 23.73 4.37 -6.64
C GLY A 103 22.64 3.41 -6.16
N LEU A 104 22.32 2.38 -6.95
CA LEU A 104 21.35 1.37 -6.55
C LEU A 104 21.83 0.54 -5.35
N GLN A 105 23.09 0.12 -5.33
CA GLN A 105 23.67 -0.62 -4.22
C GLN A 105 23.69 0.19 -2.92
N VAL A 106 24.15 1.45 -2.99
CA VAL A 106 24.17 2.36 -1.85
C VAL A 106 22.75 2.62 -1.35
N ALA A 107 21.81 2.87 -2.27
CA ALA A 107 20.41 3.08 -1.93
C ALA A 107 19.82 1.85 -1.24
N LEU A 108 20.08 0.63 -1.72
CA LEU A 108 19.56 -0.60 -1.10
C LEU A 108 20.04 -0.77 0.34
N VAL A 109 21.34 -0.56 0.61
CA VAL A 109 21.90 -0.68 1.96
C VAL A 109 21.30 0.40 2.88
N TRP A 110 21.35 1.66 2.45
CA TRP A 110 20.87 2.77 3.27
C TRP A 110 19.36 2.70 3.52
N TRP A 111 18.55 2.39 2.50
CA TRP A 111 17.10 2.23 2.66
C TRP A 111 16.74 1.12 3.62
N THR A 112 17.46 0.00 3.59
CA THR A 112 17.20 -1.12 4.51
C THR A 112 17.43 -0.69 5.95
N VAL A 113 18.53 0.01 6.23
CA VAL A 113 18.83 0.57 7.56
C VAL A 113 17.78 1.60 7.95
N GLY A 114 17.42 2.51 7.05
CA GLY A 114 16.41 3.55 7.29
C GLY A 114 15.03 2.97 7.62
N ILE A 115 14.56 1.97 6.87
CA ILE A 115 13.29 1.27 7.13
C ILE A 115 13.34 0.54 8.47
N ALA A 116 14.46 -0.12 8.80
CA ALA A 116 14.61 -0.81 10.07
C ALA A 116 14.53 0.16 11.27
N LEU A 117 15.21 1.30 11.17
CA LEU A 117 15.16 2.35 12.20
C LEU A 117 13.76 2.97 12.31
N ALA A 118 13.12 3.30 11.19
CA ALA A 118 11.76 3.83 11.18
C ALA A 118 10.77 2.84 11.81
N GLY A 119 10.86 1.55 11.45
CA GLY A 119 10.05 0.50 12.04
C GLY A 119 10.26 0.38 13.55
N GLY A 120 11.51 0.36 14.00
CA GLY A 120 11.86 0.34 15.43
C GLY A 120 11.31 1.56 16.19
N TYR A 121 11.43 2.74 15.60
CA TYR A 121 10.88 3.98 16.16
C TYR A 121 9.36 3.92 16.31
N PHE A 122 8.63 3.52 15.25
CA PHE A 122 7.17 3.41 15.34
C PHE A 122 6.75 2.35 16.38
N VAL A 123 7.44 1.21 16.45
CA VAL A 123 7.17 0.19 17.48
C VAL A 123 7.38 0.76 18.88
N TYR A 124 8.48 1.48 19.11
CA TYR A 124 8.72 2.13 20.39
C TYR A 124 7.65 3.18 20.71
N LEU A 125 7.29 4.03 19.74
CA LEU A 125 6.29 5.08 19.89
C LEU A 125 4.91 4.51 20.23
N PHE A 126 4.45 3.48 19.50
CA PHE A 126 3.17 2.83 19.80
C PHE A 126 3.16 2.13 21.17
N ARG A 127 4.33 1.75 21.70
CA ARG A 127 4.47 1.18 23.04
C ARG A 127 4.56 2.24 24.13
N SER A 128 5.24 3.36 23.89
CA SER A 128 5.46 4.42 24.90
C SER A 128 4.23 5.30 25.07
N VAL A 129 3.50 5.60 24.00
CA VAL A 129 2.27 6.43 24.01
C VAL A 129 1.02 5.55 24.24
N ARG A 130 1.17 4.38 24.85
CA ARG A 130 0.08 3.43 25.05
C ARG A 130 -0.77 3.84 26.26
N GLY A 131 -1.58 4.87 26.08
CA GLY A 131 -2.55 5.37 27.04
C GLY A 131 -3.69 6.08 26.33
N LYS A 132 -4.94 5.82 26.73
CA LYS A 132 -6.07 6.65 26.27
C LYS A 132 -5.92 8.00 26.95
N VAL A 133 -5.93 9.09 26.18
CA VAL A 133 -6.12 10.42 26.75
C VAL A 133 -7.51 10.41 27.38
N ALA A 134 -7.58 10.41 28.70
CA ALA A 134 -8.82 10.67 29.40
C ALA A 134 -9.29 12.05 28.93
N GLY A 135 -10.52 12.13 28.41
CA GLY A 135 -11.10 13.41 28.03
C GLY A 135 -10.97 14.35 29.21
N ALA A 136 -10.51 15.58 28.96
CA ALA A 136 -10.59 16.63 29.94
C ALA A 136 -12.03 16.64 30.47
N GLU A 137 -12.20 16.25 31.73
CA GLU A 137 -13.45 16.47 32.43
C GLU A 137 -13.76 17.95 32.26
N GLU A 138 -14.88 18.20 31.62
CA GLU A 138 -15.52 19.50 31.48
C GLU A 138 -15.57 20.14 32.87
N HIS A 139 -14.56 20.95 33.20
CA HIS A 139 -14.58 21.82 34.37
C HIS A 139 -15.55 22.97 34.05
N GLY A 140 -16.84 22.64 34.07
CA GLY A 140 -17.93 23.59 34.18
C GLY A 140 -18.07 23.98 35.66
N TYR A 141 -17.98 25.29 35.90
CA TYR A 141 -18.11 26.00 37.18
C TYR A 141 -19.23 25.51 38.09
#